data_AF-A0A139JY99-F1
#
_entry.id   AF-A0A139JY99-F1
#
_cell.length_a   1.000
_cell.length_b   1.000
_cell.length_c   1.000
_cell.angle_alpha   90.00
_cell.angle_beta   90.00
_cell.angle_gamma   90.00
#
_symmetry.space_group_name_H-M   'P 1'
#
loop_
_entity.id
_entity.type
_entity.pdbx_description
1 polymer ?
#
loop_
_entity_poly.entity_id
_entity_poly.type
_entity_poly.pdbx_seq_one_letter_code
_entity_poly.pdbx_strand_id
1 'polypeptide(L)'
;MRLNKLFILYSLFGILMASCIKDEAPNAEADITGISFEEDVLANSYIDLNPSYDESQNAYPIRISVKEGTDMTSLAPIFELTPGATISPASGSVQNFTTPVRYTVTSEDKAWHRVYAITAREQKASNIPTTYHFEKVRIMQNVWQEFYEEQDSGNELTWASGNKGFKWAMSEAATEDYPTTQIDNGKTGKCVKLETRLTGDLGNMVGMPIAAGNLFIGSFDMLNAITNPLSATRFGTPFYNKPLRLTGYHKYKAGEQFYENGEYTSRKDIFNIYAIFYDGVKYDSAGKGTDVTLDGNLPNQNYEHSSMVALALVSNPQETEGDEWKFFDIPFDYQRYGKKIDEARLAKGEYKIGIIFASSKDGATFEGAPGSTLLIDEVELIYE
;
A
#
# COMPACT_ATOMS: atom_id res chain seq x y z
N MET A 1 44.13 28.62 -52.75
CA MET A 1 42.93 28.92 -51.94
C MET A 1 42.75 27.91 -50.79
N ARG A 2 43.80 27.65 -49.98
CA ARG A 2 43.84 26.56 -48.99
C ARG A 2 44.30 26.97 -47.57
N LEU A 3 44.37 28.27 -47.27
CA LEU A 3 44.80 28.76 -45.94
C LEU A 3 43.68 29.33 -45.05
N ASN A 4 42.47 29.58 -45.59
CA ASN A 4 41.38 30.19 -44.83
C ASN A 4 40.40 29.20 -44.16
N LYS A 5 40.56 27.89 -44.39
CA LYS A 5 39.68 26.87 -43.76
C LYS A 5 40.22 26.32 -42.45
N LEU A 6 41.50 26.54 -42.14
CA LEU A 6 42.11 26.02 -40.91
C LEU A 6 41.86 26.93 -39.70
N PHE A 7 41.76 28.26 -39.89
CA PHE A 7 41.50 29.20 -38.81
C PHE A 7 40.05 29.14 -38.26
N ILE A 8 39.09 28.79 -39.12
CA ILE A 8 37.68 28.60 -38.71
C ILE A 8 37.50 27.29 -37.92
N LEU A 9 38.36 26.29 -38.17
CA LEU A 9 38.31 25.00 -37.47
C LEU A 9 38.90 25.08 -36.05
N TYR A 10 39.89 25.95 -35.83
CA TYR A 10 40.43 26.20 -34.48
C TYR A 10 39.58 27.17 -33.65
N SER A 11 38.80 28.07 -34.29
CA SER A 11 37.84 28.91 -33.55
C SER A 11 36.58 28.16 -33.11
N LEU A 12 36.21 27.06 -33.76
CA LEU A 12 35.09 26.22 -33.36
C LEU A 12 35.42 25.21 -32.25
N PHE A 13 36.70 24.92 -32.00
CA PHE A 13 37.11 23.94 -30.98
C PHE A 13 37.28 24.55 -29.57
N GLY A 14 37.33 25.89 -29.46
CA GLY A 14 37.45 26.59 -28.17
C GLY A 14 36.13 26.80 -27.42
N ILE A 15 34.98 26.55 -28.05
CA ILE A 15 33.64 26.82 -27.47
C ILE A 15 33.04 25.57 -26.79
N LEU A 16 33.63 24.39 -26.96
CA LEU A 16 33.11 23.14 -26.37
C LEU A 16 33.68 22.78 -24.99
N MET A 17 34.57 23.61 -24.40
CA MET A 17 35.17 23.32 -23.09
C MET A 17 34.74 24.28 -21.98
N ALA A 18 33.81 25.21 -22.25
CA ALA A 18 33.10 25.94 -21.21
C ALA A 18 31.86 25.12 -20.80
N SER A 19 32.10 23.95 -20.20
CA SER A 19 31.10 23.34 -19.32
C SER A 19 30.90 24.33 -18.18
N CYS A 20 29.88 25.19 -18.32
CA CYS A 20 29.32 25.88 -17.18
C CYS A 20 28.73 24.77 -16.30
N ILE A 21 29.49 24.33 -15.31
CA ILE A 21 28.91 23.72 -14.10
C ILE A 21 28.16 24.89 -13.46
N LYS A 22 26.93 25.10 -13.92
CA LYS A 22 25.99 26.00 -13.26
C LYS A 22 25.68 25.30 -11.95
N ASP A 23 25.88 25.99 -10.83
CA ASP A 23 25.42 25.48 -9.54
C ASP A 23 23.96 25.07 -9.69
N GLU A 24 23.67 23.83 -9.31
CA GLU A 24 22.33 23.28 -9.36
C GLU A 24 21.42 24.20 -8.54
N ALA A 25 20.23 24.51 -9.08
CA ALA A 25 19.31 25.37 -8.36
C ALA A 25 18.96 24.72 -7.02
N PRO A 26 18.90 25.50 -5.91
CA PRO A 26 18.57 24.95 -4.61
C PRO A 26 17.25 24.16 -4.67
N ASN A 27 17.21 23.01 -4.01
CA ASN A 27 16.07 22.12 -4.05
C ASN A 27 14.82 22.78 -3.44
N ALA A 28 13.70 22.69 -4.16
CA ALA A 28 12.39 23.20 -3.73
C ALA A 28 11.58 22.17 -2.92
N GLU A 29 11.99 20.91 -2.89
CA GLU A 29 11.31 19.84 -2.16
C GLU A 29 11.55 19.94 -0.64
N ALA A 30 10.52 19.64 0.15
CA ALA A 30 10.53 19.78 1.61
C ALA A 30 9.93 18.51 2.23
N ASP A 31 10.53 17.35 1.94
CA ASP A 31 9.90 16.06 2.21
C ASP A 31 10.70 15.29 3.26
N ILE A 32 9.98 14.56 4.12
CA ILE A 32 10.58 13.50 4.94
C ILE A 32 10.71 12.26 4.06
N THR A 33 11.93 11.77 3.87
CA THR A 33 12.24 10.61 3.01
C THR A 33 12.59 9.36 3.81
N GLY A 34 12.79 9.49 5.12
CA GLY A 34 13.05 8.37 6.03
C GLY A 34 12.76 8.75 7.48
N ILE A 35 12.31 7.78 8.27
CA ILE A 35 12.17 7.89 9.72
C ILE A 35 12.79 6.66 10.35
N SER A 36 13.69 6.86 11.31
CA SER A 36 14.31 5.82 12.11
C SER A 36 14.45 6.24 13.56
N PHE A 37 14.92 5.33 14.40
CA PHE A 37 15.21 5.56 15.81
C PHE A 37 16.59 4.95 16.13
N GLU A 38 17.30 5.50 17.12
CA GLU A 38 18.59 4.91 17.56
C GLU A 38 18.37 3.50 18.14
N GLU A 39 17.30 3.34 18.91
CA GLU A 39 16.87 2.06 19.46
C GLU A 39 15.82 1.39 18.56
N ASP A 40 15.76 0.06 18.63
CA ASP A 40 14.77 -0.74 17.89
C ASP A 40 13.39 -0.68 18.58
N VAL A 41 12.72 0.46 18.44
CA VAL A 41 11.40 0.74 19.02
C VAL A 41 10.24 0.54 18.05
N LEU A 42 10.50 0.46 16.74
CA LEU A 42 9.46 0.31 15.73
C LEU A 42 8.84 -1.08 15.77
N ALA A 43 7.52 -1.16 15.74
CA ALA A 43 6.79 -2.42 15.60
C ALA A 43 6.58 -2.83 14.12
N ASN A 44 6.73 -1.89 13.19
CA ASN A 44 6.68 -2.13 11.75
C ASN A 44 7.82 -1.37 11.05
N SER A 45 8.45 -2.02 10.06
CA SER A 45 9.52 -1.43 9.28
C SER A 45 9.03 -0.38 8.28
N TYR A 46 7.78 -0.50 7.83
CA TYR A 46 7.19 0.41 6.86
C TYR A 46 6.47 1.56 7.55
N ILE A 47 6.76 2.78 7.08
CA ILE A 47 6.08 4.02 7.44
C ILE A 47 5.65 4.67 6.13
N ASP A 48 4.39 5.06 5.99
CA ASP A 48 3.95 5.86 4.83
C ASP A 48 4.49 7.29 4.98
N LEU A 49 5.48 7.62 4.15
CA LEU A 49 6.15 8.93 4.14
C LEU A 49 5.56 9.89 3.10
N ASN A 50 4.59 9.43 2.30
CA ASN A 50 3.89 10.25 1.32
C ASN A 50 2.38 10.30 1.60
N PRO A 51 1.92 10.57 2.85
CA PRO A 51 0.51 10.60 3.15
C PRO A 51 -0.19 11.74 2.40
N SER A 52 -1.50 11.62 2.21
CA SER A 52 -2.31 12.72 1.67
C SER A 52 -2.46 13.84 2.70
N TYR A 53 -2.51 15.10 2.25
CA TYR A 53 -2.81 16.23 3.13
C TYR A 53 -4.17 16.06 3.83
N ASP A 54 -4.20 16.28 5.15
CA ASP A 54 -5.40 16.25 5.98
C ASP A 54 -5.78 17.68 6.38
N GLU A 55 -6.86 18.21 5.82
CA GLU A 55 -7.37 19.56 6.10
C GLU A 55 -7.78 19.74 7.56
N SER A 56 -8.29 18.69 8.22
CA SER A 56 -8.72 18.75 9.62
C SER A 56 -7.55 18.90 10.58
N GLN A 57 -6.40 18.32 10.23
CA GLN A 57 -5.15 18.45 10.97
C GLN A 57 -4.28 19.60 10.47
N ASN A 58 -4.62 20.19 9.32
CA ASN A 58 -3.82 21.18 8.62
C ASN A 58 -2.35 20.72 8.47
N ALA A 59 -2.16 19.44 8.09
CA ALA A 59 -0.85 18.77 8.02
C ALA A 59 -0.92 17.47 7.21
N TYR A 60 0.25 16.93 6.88
CA TYR A 60 0.47 15.60 6.33
C TYR A 60 0.62 14.57 7.48
N PRO A 61 -0.35 13.66 7.72
CA PRO A 61 -0.31 12.77 8.87
C PRO A 61 0.62 11.58 8.63
N ILE A 62 1.65 11.42 9.47
CA ILE A 62 2.50 10.22 9.48
C ILE A 62 2.17 9.41 10.72
N ARG A 63 1.87 8.12 10.55
CA ARG A 63 1.58 7.20 11.65
C ARG A 63 2.76 6.25 11.85
N ILE A 64 3.24 6.18 13.09
CA ILE A 64 4.33 5.31 13.50
C ILE A 64 3.79 4.30 14.51
N SER A 65 4.01 3.02 14.27
CA SER A 65 3.72 1.96 15.24
C SER A 65 4.99 1.61 16.00
N VAL A 66 4.96 1.72 17.33
CA VAL A 66 6.05 1.34 18.22
C VAL A 66 5.71 0.09 19.01
N LYS A 67 6.71 -0.62 19.53
CA LYS A 67 6.52 -1.84 20.32
C LYS A 67 5.76 -1.52 21.61
N GLU A 68 4.96 -2.48 22.08
CA GLU A 68 4.25 -2.36 23.36
C GLU A 68 5.23 -2.08 24.53
N GLY A 69 4.88 -1.13 25.40
CA GLY A 69 5.72 -0.72 26.53
C GLY A 69 6.75 0.36 26.19
N THR A 70 6.76 0.87 24.96
CA THR A 70 7.65 1.97 24.55
C THR A 70 7.24 3.26 25.26
N ASP A 71 8.19 3.98 25.87
CA ASP A 71 7.91 5.26 26.53
C ASP A 71 7.59 6.35 25.50
N MET A 72 6.29 6.60 25.32
CA MET A 72 5.77 7.62 24.40
C MET A 72 6.10 9.06 24.80
N THR A 73 6.54 9.29 26.05
CA THR A 73 6.82 10.65 26.53
C THR A 73 8.19 11.17 26.11
N SER A 74 9.07 10.29 25.59
CA SER A 74 10.48 10.58 25.38
C SER A 74 11.07 10.00 24.08
N LEU A 75 10.32 9.99 22.97
CA LEU A 75 10.81 9.47 21.69
C LEU A 75 11.62 10.51 20.90
N ALA A 76 12.71 10.06 20.27
CA ALA A 76 13.61 10.88 19.46
C ALA A 76 13.74 10.33 18.02
N PRO A 77 12.74 10.57 17.14
CA PRO A 77 12.83 10.13 15.75
C PRO A 77 13.95 10.85 15.01
N ILE A 78 14.70 10.09 14.22
CA ILE A 78 15.72 10.56 13.28
C ILE A 78 15.08 10.62 11.90
N PHE A 79 15.16 11.79 11.27
CA PHE A 79 14.61 12.05 9.95
C PHE A 79 15.70 12.10 8.89
N GLU A 80 15.45 11.40 7.79
CA GLU A 80 16.07 11.67 6.49
C GLU A 80 15.15 12.61 5.72
N LEU A 81 15.73 13.62 5.07
CA LEU A 81 15.02 14.66 4.35
C LEU A 81 15.51 14.75 2.90
N THR A 82 14.73 15.42 2.06
CA THR A 82 15.21 15.86 0.74
C THR A 82 16.54 16.63 0.87
N PRO A 83 17.50 16.44 -0.06
CA PRO A 83 18.81 17.09 0.03
C PRO A 83 18.68 18.60 0.21
N GLY A 84 19.38 19.15 1.22
CA GLY A 84 19.39 20.58 1.54
C GLY A 84 18.22 21.07 2.40
N ALA A 85 17.17 20.26 2.60
CA ALA A 85 16.05 20.62 3.46
C ALA A 85 16.41 20.56 4.96
N THR A 86 15.64 21.28 5.78
CA THR A 86 15.78 21.32 7.24
C THR A 86 14.44 21.02 7.91
N ILE A 87 14.46 20.52 9.15
CA ILE A 87 13.25 20.16 9.89
C ILE A 87 13.23 20.79 11.29
N SER A 88 12.04 21.22 11.73
CA SER A 88 11.78 21.73 13.08
C SER A 88 10.50 21.13 13.67
N PRO A 89 10.50 20.50 14.86
CA PRO A 89 11.64 20.26 15.76
C PRO A 89 12.81 19.51 15.10
N ALA A 90 14.00 19.68 15.66
CA ALA A 90 15.22 19.12 15.07
C ALA A 90 15.17 17.58 15.06
N SER A 91 15.74 16.98 14.01
CA SER A 91 15.94 15.53 13.94
C SER A 91 16.71 15.02 15.16
N GLY A 92 16.24 13.92 15.75
CA GLY A 92 16.79 13.35 17.00
C GLY A 92 16.44 14.12 18.28
N SER A 93 15.63 15.18 18.21
CA SER A 93 15.14 15.85 19.42
C SER A 93 14.07 15.01 20.13
N VAL A 94 14.15 14.92 21.45
CA VAL A 94 13.16 14.21 22.28
C VAL A 94 11.83 14.95 22.25
N GLN A 95 10.77 14.24 21.92
CA GLN A 95 9.39 14.74 21.89
C GLN A 95 8.44 13.82 22.65
N ASN A 96 7.33 14.40 23.10
CA ASN A 96 6.24 13.66 23.74
C ASN A 96 5.15 13.34 22.72
N PHE A 97 5.01 12.06 22.39
CA PHE A 97 4.06 11.52 21.41
C PHE A 97 2.76 10.98 22.03
N THR A 98 2.44 11.30 23.28
CA THR A 98 1.09 11.03 23.82
C THR A 98 0.00 11.80 23.08
N THR A 99 0.39 12.80 22.28
CA THR A 99 -0.43 13.49 21.28
C THR A 99 0.37 13.66 19.98
N PRO A 100 -0.27 13.92 18.83
CA PRO A 100 0.44 14.16 17.57
C PRO A 100 1.42 15.32 17.67
N VAL A 101 2.67 15.11 17.21
CA VAL A 101 3.73 16.12 17.21
C VAL A 101 3.87 16.72 15.81
N ARG A 102 3.90 18.05 15.72
CA ARG A 102 4.02 18.75 14.44
C ARG A 102 5.48 19.01 14.09
N TYR A 103 5.87 18.63 12.87
CA TYR A 103 7.17 18.92 12.30
C TYR A 103 7.00 19.75 11.03
N THR A 104 7.83 20.77 10.85
CA THR A 104 7.87 21.60 9.64
C THR A 104 9.19 21.32 8.92
N VAL A 105 9.11 20.76 7.71
CA VAL A 105 10.23 20.66 6.80
C VAL A 105 10.26 21.92 5.93
N THR A 106 11.43 22.53 5.81
CA THR A 106 11.69 23.72 4.99
C THR A 106 12.66 23.32 3.88
N SER A 107 12.32 23.61 2.63
CA SER A 107 13.15 23.34 1.46
C SER A 107 14.49 24.08 1.53
N GLU A 108 15.47 23.64 0.74
CA GLU A 108 16.78 24.28 0.65
C GLU A 108 16.66 25.75 0.18
N ASP A 109 15.77 26.00 -0.78
CA ASP A 109 15.47 27.34 -1.29
C ASP A 109 14.71 28.24 -0.29
N LYS A 110 14.25 27.67 0.84
CA LYS A 110 13.44 28.31 1.90
C LYS A 110 12.09 28.88 1.45
N ALA A 111 11.69 28.64 0.21
CA ALA A 111 10.43 29.13 -0.33
C ALA A 111 9.27 28.19 0.06
N TRP A 112 9.56 26.90 0.23
CA TRP A 112 8.56 25.87 0.45
C TRP A 112 8.65 25.26 1.85
N HIS A 113 7.47 25.01 2.41
CA HIS A 113 7.33 24.44 3.75
C HIS A 113 6.28 23.35 3.71
N ARG A 114 6.58 22.21 4.33
CA ARG A 114 5.63 21.12 4.50
C ARG A 114 5.48 20.80 5.98
N VAL A 115 4.24 20.77 6.46
CA VAL A 115 3.95 20.47 7.86
C VAL A 115 3.42 19.05 8.00
N TYR A 116 4.11 18.24 8.77
CA TYR A 116 3.75 16.87 9.10
C TYR A 116 3.17 16.79 10.52
N ALA A 117 2.14 15.97 10.71
CA ALA A 117 1.60 15.61 12.01
C ALA A 117 1.96 14.16 12.30
N ILE A 118 3.01 13.95 13.09
CA ILE A 118 3.53 12.62 13.39
C ILE A 118 2.82 12.09 14.64
N THR A 119 2.11 10.99 14.48
CA THR A 119 1.44 10.29 15.57
C THR A 119 2.14 8.96 15.78
N ALA A 120 2.61 8.70 17.00
CA ALA A 120 3.08 7.37 17.37
C ALA A 120 2.00 6.65 18.20
N ARG A 121 1.89 5.33 18.02
CA ARG A 121 0.99 4.48 18.80
C ARG A 121 1.70 3.18 19.15
N GLU A 122 1.46 2.68 20.35
CA GLU A 122 1.88 1.33 20.71
C GLU A 122 1.08 0.31 19.91
N GLN A 123 1.79 -0.64 19.32
CA GLN A 123 1.20 -1.85 18.76
C GLN A 123 1.12 -2.89 19.87
N LYS A 124 -0.06 -3.01 20.48
CA LYS A 124 -0.33 -4.07 21.46
C LYS A 124 -0.19 -5.44 20.81
N ALA A 125 0.29 -6.42 21.57
CA ALA A 125 0.32 -7.81 21.15
C ALA A 125 -1.10 -8.42 21.12
N SER A 126 -1.89 -8.00 20.13
CA SER A 126 -3.25 -8.48 19.89
C SER A 126 -3.53 -8.52 18.39
N ASN A 127 -4.38 -9.46 17.97
CA ASN A 127 -4.82 -9.50 16.58
C ASN A 127 -5.53 -8.20 16.17
N ILE A 128 -5.42 -7.89 14.89
CA ILE A 128 -6.34 -7.00 14.17
C ILE A 128 -7.79 -7.51 14.29
N PRO A 129 -8.83 -6.69 13.96
CA PRO A 129 -10.18 -7.21 13.86
C PRO A 129 -10.19 -8.45 12.98
N THR A 130 -11.02 -9.44 13.31
CA THR A 130 -11.16 -10.67 12.52
C THR A 130 -12.53 -10.80 11.89
N THR A 131 -13.39 -9.81 12.09
CA THR A 131 -14.66 -9.64 11.38
C THR A 131 -14.63 -8.30 10.66
N TYR A 132 -15.10 -8.27 9.42
CA TYR A 132 -15.04 -7.11 8.55
C TYR A 132 -16.38 -6.92 7.86
N HIS A 133 -17.04 -5.80 8.17
CA HIS A 133 -18.39 -5.47 7.72
C HIS A 133 -18.39 -4.35 6.67
N PHE A 134 -17.26 -3.68 6.46
CA PHE A 134 -17.10 -2.63 5.44
C PHE A 134 -18.08 -1.46 5.57
N GLU A 135 -18.52 -1.16 6.79
CA GLU A 135 -19.51 -0.12 7.10
C GLU A 135 -18.91 1.30 7.19
N LYS A 136 -17.61 1.40 7.46
CA LYS A 136 -16.94 2.67 7.76
C LYS A 136 -15.88 3.01 6.73
N VAL A 137 -15.93 4.26 6.25
CA VAL A 137 -14.93 4.83 5.34
C VAL A 137 -14.54 6.25 5.77
N ARG A 138 -13.30 6.63 5.49
CA ARG A 138 -12.85 8.02 5.46
C ARG A 138 -12.84 8.52 4.03
N ILE A 139 -13.24 9.77 3.83
CA ILE A 139 -13.05 10.44 2.55
C ILE A 139 -11.71 11.17 2.58
N MET A 140 -10.78 10.68 1.78
CA MET A 140 -9.43 11.21 1.65
C MET A 140 -9.42 12.31 0.59
N GLN A 141 -8.87 13.48 0.94
CA GLN A 141 -8.82 14.68 0.09
C GLN A 141 -10.17 15.06 -0.53
N ASN A 142 -11.29 14.76 0.14
CA ASN A 142 -12.64 14.95 -0.40
C ASN A 142 -12.92 14.17 -1.71
N VAL A 143 -12.13 13.14 -2.03
CA VAL A 143 -12.18 12.47 -3.34
C VAL A 143 -12.31 10.95 -3.25
N TRP A 144 -11.45 10.21 -2.55
CA TRP A 144 -11.52 8.73 -2.54
C TRP A 144 -11.78 8.17 -1.15
N GLN A 145 -12.26 6.92 -1.11
CA GLN A 145 -12.63 6.24 0.13
C GLN A 145 -11.49 5.36 0.63
N GLU A 146 -11.26 5.43 1.94
CA GLU A 146 -10.37 4.54 2.71
C GLU A 146 -11.22 3.79 3.74
N PHE A 147 -11.29 2.46 3.62
CA PHE A 147 -12.05 1.62 4.55
C PHE A 147 -11.28 1.40 5.84
N TYR A 148 -12.00 1.29 6.96
CA TYR A 148 -11.41 0.93 8.23
C TYR A 148 -12.39 0.16 9.13
N GLU A 149 -11.83 -0.60 10.06
CA GLU A 149 -12.55 -1.44 11.00
C GLU A 149 -12.08 -1.13 12.42
N GLU A 150 -13.02 -0.89 13.33
CA GLU A 150 -12.73 -0.54 14.73
C GLU A 150 -12.93 -1.75 15.63
N GLN A 151 -12.06 -1.92 16.62
CA GLN A 151 -12.26 -2.85 17.73
C GLN A 151 -12.77 -2.11 18.97
N ASP A 152 -13.47 -2.82 19.85
CA ASP A 152 -13.87 -2.34 21.18
C ASP A 152 -12.67 -1.88 22.03
N SER A 153 -11.48 -2.40 21.76
CA SER A 153 -10.22 -2.03 22.41
C SER A 153 -9.71 -0.63 22.02
N GLY A 154 -10.35 0.03 21.05
CA GLY A 154 -9.92 1.30 20.45
C GLY A 154 -8.85 1.14 19.35
N ASN A 155 -8.44 -0.09 19.05
CA ASN A 155 -7.57 -0.39 17.92
C ASN A 155 -8.35 -0.33 16.59
N GLU A 156 -7.66 0.00 15.52
CA GLU A 156 -8.25 0.10 14.19
C GLU A 156 -7.40 -0.64 13.16
N LEU A 157 -8.06 -1.34 12.24
CA LEU A 157 -7.47 -1.79 10.99
C LEU A 157 -7.89 -0.85 9.87
N THR A 158 -6.93 -0.15 9.27
CA THR A 158 -7.15 0.58 8.02
C THR A 158 -6.85 -0.35 6.84
N TRP A 159 -7.77 -0.46 5.90
CA TRP A 159 -7.57 -1.19 4.65
C TRP A 159 -6.84 -0.32 3.63
N ALA A 160 -5.92 -0.94 2.88
CA ALA A 160 -5.26 -0.31 1.75
C ALA A 160 -5.95 -0.65 0.43
N SER A 161 -5.81 0.25 -0.55
CA SER A 161 -6.27 0.06 -1.93
C SER A 161 -5.40 0.84 -2.91
N GLY A 162 -5.58 0.59 -4.20
CA GLY A 162 -4.96 1.35 -5.28
C GLY A 162 -5.57 2.73 -5.55
N ASN A 163 -6.56 3.18 -4.76
CA ASN A 163 -7.27 4.44 -5.01
C ASN A 163 -6.35 5.66 -5.10
N LYS A 164 -5.31 5.71 -4.25
CA LYS A 164 -4.31 6.79 -4.28
C LYS A 164 -3.54 6.83 -5.62
N GLY A 165 -3.20 5.67 -6.16
CA GLY A 165 -2.60 5.56 -7.50
C GLY A 165 -3.60 5.94 -8.61
N PHE A 166 -4.87 5.55 -8.46
CA PHE A 166 -5.91 5.92 -9.42
C PHE A 166 -6.18 7.44 -9.46
N LYS A 167 -6.16 8.13 -8.31
CA LYS A 167 -6.26 9.60 -8.23
C LYS A 167 -5.19 10.29 -9.06
N TRP A 168 -3.98 9.74 -9.10
CA TRP A 168 -2.89 10.28 -9.92
C TRP A 168 -3.21 10.13 -11.41
N ALA A 169 -3.70 8.97 -11.85
CA ALA A 169 -4.04 8.72 -13.25
C ALA A 169 -5.29 9.51 -13.70
N MET A 170 -6.29 9.61 -12.83
CA MET A 170 -7.62 10.16 -13.11
C MET A 170 -7.98 11.26 -12.11
N SER A 171 -7.32 12.42 -12.22
CA SER A 171 -7.43 13.49 -11.20
C SER A 171 -8.83 14.04 -10.98
N GLU A 172 -9.66 14.04 -12.03
CA GLU A 172 -11.02 14.60 -12.03
C GLU A 172 -12.11 13.55 -11.84
N ALA A 173 -11.76 12.28 -11.57
CA ALA A 173 -12.75 11.23 -11.34
C ALA A 173 -13.58 11.52 -10.08
N ALA A 174 -14.90 11.28 -10.18
CA ALA A 174 -15.80 11.34 -9.04
C ALA A 174 -15.53 10.17 -8.08
N THR A 175 -15.91 10.30 -6.80
CA THR A 175 -15.64 9.30 -5.76
C THR A 175 -16.15 7.90 -6.14
N GLU A 176 -17.34 7.82 -6.72
CA GLU A 176 -18.01 6.60 -7.17
C GLU A 176 -17.33 5.91 -8.36
N ASP A 177 -16.49 6.64 -9.09
CA ASP A 177 -15.74 6.16 -10.25
C ASP A 177 -14.41 5.51 -9.86
N TYR A 178 -14.02 5.59 -8.59
CA TYR A 178 -12.81 4.93 -8.11
C TYR A 178 -12.93 3.39 -8.18
N PRO A 179 -11.80 2.68 -8.32
CA PRO A 179 -11.79 1.22 -8.35
C PRO A 179 -12.31 0.59 -7.06
N THR A 180 -12.13 1.24 -5.91
CA THR A 180 -12.53 0.71 -4.60
C THR A 180 -13.44 1.69 -3.88
N THR A 181 -14.71 1.32 -3.71
CA THR A 181 -15.75 2.20 -3.16
C THR A 181 -16.70 1.42 -2.25
N GLN A 182 -17.42 2.12 -1.38
CA GLN A 182 -18.49 1.63 -0.54
C GLN A 182 -19.81 1.88 -1.25
N ILE A 183 -20.70 0.90 -1.21
CA ILE A 183 -22.07 1.03 -1.71
C ILE A 183 -23.07 0.55 -0.65
N ASP A 184 -24.28 1.09 -0.73
CA ASP A 184 -25.41 0.59 0.07
C ASP A 184 -25.93 -0.75 -0.48
N ASN A 185 -26.77 -1.43 0.31
CA ASN A 185 -27.38 -2.73 -0.02
C ASN A 185 -26.36 -3.87 -0.11
N GLY A 186 -25.48 -3.92 0.90
CA GLY A 186 -24.66 -5.09 1.20
C GLY A 186 -25.50 -6.34 1.48
N LYS A 187 -24.82 -7.45 1.76
CA LYS A 187 -25.45 -8.62 2.38
C LYS A 187 -26.13 -8.21 3.70
N THR A 188 -25.46 -7.35 4.46
CA THR A 188 -25.98 -6.60 5.60
C THR A 188 -25.55 -5.15 5.43
N GLY A 189 -26.45 -4.17 5.60
CA GLY A 189 -26.05 -2.75 5.57
C GLY A 189 -25.36 -2.33 4.26
N LYS A 190 -24.08 -1.96 4.36
CA LYS A 190 -23.21 -1.55 3.24
C LYS A 190 -22.19 -2.63 2.90
N CYS A 191 -21.54 -2.51 1.74
CA CYS A 191 -20.48 -3.42 1.36
C CYS A 191 -19.38 -2.71 0.57
N VAL A 192 -18.25 -3.40 0.35
CA VAL A 192 -17.23 -2.91 -0.59
C VAL A 192 -17.55 -3.33 -2.01
N LYS A 193 -17.50 -2.37 -2.94
CA LYS A 193 -17.49 -2.55 -4.39
C LYS A 193 -16.08 -2.36 -4.91
N LEU A 194 -15.58 -3.40 -5.58
CA LEU A 194 -14.33 -3.40 -6.32
C LEU A 194 -14.65 -3.48 -7.80
N GLU A 195 -14.23 -2.49 -8.57
CA GLU A 195 -14.51 -2.40 -9.99
C GLU A 195 -13.24 -2.11 -10.79
N THR A 196 -13.00 -2.90 -11.83
CA THR A 196 -11.86 -2.66 -12.73
C THR A 196 -12.15 -1.45 -13.60
N ARG A 197 -11.30 -0.43 -13.53
CA ARG A 197 -11.47 0.86 -14.24
C ARG A 197 -10.40 1.06 -15.31
N LEU A 198 -10.73 1.86 -16.31
CA LEU A 198 -9.74 2.45 -17.20
C LEU A 198 -8.99 3.59 -16.48
N THR A 199 -7.72 3.76 -16.79
CA THR A 199 -6.86 4.80 -16.18
C THR A 199 -6.63 6.02 -17.09
N GLY A 200 -7.32 6.07 -18.22
CA GLY A 200 -7.25 7.16 -19.18
C GLY A 200 -5.88 7.29 -19.87
N ASP A 201 -5.69 8.41 -20.57
CA ASP A 201 -4.50 8.64 -21.40
C ASP A 201 -3.20 8.67 -20.58
N LEU A 202 -3.26 9.20 -19.36
CA LEU A 202 -2.08 9.29 -18.48
C LEU A 202 -1.62 7.91 -18.02
N GLY A 203 -2.54 7.04 -17.57
CA GLY A 203 -2.22 5.67 -17.22
C GLY A 203 -1.73 4.86 -18.42
N ASN A 204 -2.40 4.99 -19.57
CA ASN A 204 -1.97 4.36 -20.82
C ASN A 204 -0.55 4.74 -21.23
N MET A 205 -0.17 6.02 -21.10
CA MET A 205 1.15 6.53 -21.46
C MET A 205 2.29 5.91 -20.63
N VAL A 206 2.01 5.49 -19.39
CA VAL A 206 2.98 4.80 -18.52
C VAL A 206 2.80 3.28 -18.51
N GLY A 207 1.99 2.73 -19.43
CA GLY A 207 1.78 1.29 -19.55
C GLY A 207 0.88 0.68 -18.46
N MET A 208 0.04 1.49 -17.81
CA MET A 208 -0.90 1.09 -16.77
C MET A 208 -2.34 1.35 -17.22
N PRO A 209 -2.86 0.65 -18.25
CA PRO A 209 -4.11 0.97 -18.97
C PRO A 209 -5.40 0.73 -18.18
N ILE A 210 -5.34 -0.15 -17.18
CA ILE A 210 -6.45 -0.47 -16.30
C ILE A 210 -5.99 -0.43 -14.84
N ALA A 211 -6.93 -0.26 -13.93
CA ALA A 211 -6.73 -0.38 -12.50
C ALA A 211 -7.82 -1.32 -11.95
N ALA A 212 -7.43 -2.51 -11.50
CA ALA A 212 -8.37 -3.39 -10.82
C ALA A 212 -8.80 -2.79 -9.48
N GLY A 213 -10.09 -2.89 -9.17
CA GLY A 213 -10.59 -2.63 -7.83
C GLY A 213 -9.96 -3.63 -6.87
N ASN A 214 -9.29 -3.13 -5.85
CA ASN A 214 -8.65 -3.98 -4.85
C ASN A 214 -8.82 -3.43 -3.43
N LEU A 215 -8.82 -4.34 -2.46
CA LEU A 215 -8.81 -4.00 -1.05
C LEU A 215 -7.95 -5.03 -0.34
N PHE A 216 -7.00 -4.56 0.48
CA PHE A 216 -6.07 -5.46 1.14
C PHE A 216 -5.58 -4.98 2.50
N ILE A 217 -5.24 -5.93 3.36
CA ILE A 217 -4.55 -5.68 4.63
C ILE A 217 -3.07 -5.43 4.32
N GLY A 218 -2.57 -4.25 4.71
CA GLY A 218 -1.20 -3.84 4.49
C GLY A 218 -1.10 -2.35 4.21
N SER A 219 -0.33 -1.96 3.19
CA SER A 219 -0.13 -0.56 2.83
C SER A 219 0.11 -0.37 1.34
N PHE A 220 -0.17 0.84 0.84
CA PHE A 220 0.08 1.21 -0.55
C PHE A 220 1.22 2.24 -0.63
N ASP A 221 2.32 1.85 -1.26
CA ASP A 221 3.50 2.69 -1.45
C ASP A 221 3.40 3.47 -2.76
N MET A 222 3.04 4.75 -2.64
CA MET A 222 2.86 5.62 -3.80
C MET A 222 4.16 5.92 -4.53
N LEU A 223 5.33 5.88 -3.86
CA LEU A 223 6.61 6.16 -4.51
C LEU A 223 6.95 5.07 -5.54
N ASN A 224 6.54 3.83 -5.24
CA ASN A 224 6.71 2.69 -6.14
C ASN A 224 5.53 2.49 -7.10
N ALA A 225 4.38 3.14 -6.90
CA ALA A 225 3.17 2.89 -7.69
C ALA A 225 3.31 3.10 -9.21
N ILE A 226 4.21 4.00 -9.65
CA ILE A 226 4.43 4.30 -11.07
C ILE A 226 5.62 3.51 -11.62
N THR A 227 6.68 3.33 -10.83
CA THR A 227 7.94 2.72 -11.28
C THR A 227 7.96 1.20 -11.12
N ASN A 228 7.30 0.68 -10.08
CA ASN A 228 7.18 -0.74 -9.77
C ASN A 228 5.82 -1.03 -9.09
N PRO A 229 4.71 -1.00 -9.87
CA PRO A 229 3.35 -1.07 -9.35
C PRO A 229 3.05 -2.32 -8.53
N LEU A 230 3.68 -3.46 -8.86
CA LEU A 230 3.52 -4.71 -8.10
C LEU A 230 4.08 -4.60 -6.69
N SER A 231 5.21 -3.90 -6.51
CA SER A 231 5.80 -3.68 -5.18
C SER A 231 5.13 -2.55 -4.39
N ALA A 232 4.27 -1.76 -5.03
CA ALA A 232 3.49 -0.72 -4.36
C ALA A 232 2.43 -1.30 -3.42
N THR A 233 1.84 -2.45 -3.77
CA THR A 233 0.88 -3.14 -2.91
C THR A 233 1.63 -4.01 -1.90
N ARG A 234 1.86 -3.48 -0.69
CA ARG A 234 2.57 -4.17 0.39
C ARG A 234 1.58 -4.92 1.25
N PHE A 235 1.67 -6.24 1.29
CA PHE A 235 0.71 -7.10 1.98
C PHE A 235 1.14 -7.48 3.38
N GLY A 236 0.21 -7.34 4.31
CA GLY A 236 0.23 -7.99 5.60
C GLY A 236 0.52 -7.06 6.78
N THR A 237 0.06 -7.51 7.93
CA THR A 237 0.26 -6.89 9.24
C THR A 237 0.50 -8.00 10.27
N PRO A 238 1.20 -7.73 11.40
CA PRO A 238 1.42 -8.73 12.43
C PRO A 238 0.15 -9.42 12.92
N PHE A 239 0.24 -10.74 13.14
CA PHE A 239 -0.86 -11.58 13.62
C PHE A 239 -0.32 -12.64 14.59
N TYR A 240 -1.07 -12.90 15.65
CA TYR A 240 -0.61 -13.61 16.85
C TYR A 240 -1.29 -14.97 17.06
N ASN A 241 -2.19 -15.37 16.15
CA ASN A 241 -2.85 -16.68 16.16
C ASN A 241 -2.64 -17.39 14.84
N LYS A 242 -2.90 -18.70 14.83
CA LYS A 242 -2.86 -19.51 13.62
C LYS A 242 -4.20 -19.35 12.86
N PRO A 243 -4.22 -18.77 11.65
CA PRO A 243 -5.45 -18.66 10.88
C PRO A 243 -5.88 -20.02 10.32
N LEU A 244 -7.18 -20.28 10.32
CA LEU A 244 -7.79 -21.54 9.90
C LEU A 244 -8.59 -21.39 8.61
N ARG A 245 -9.44 -20.36 8.53
CA ARG A 245 -10.36 -20.17 7.40
C ARG A 245 -10.62 -18.69 7.15
N LEU A 246 -10.87 -18.35 5.89
CA LEU A 246 -11.44 -17.06 5.50
C LEU A 246 -12.85 -17.31 4.95
N THR A 247 -13.86 -16.71 5.57
CA THR A 247 -15.26 -16.84 5.17
C THR A 247 -15.85 -15.49 4.81
N GLY A 248 -16.98 -15.49 4.09
CA GLY A 248 -17.75 -14.28 3.81
C GLY A 248 -18.67 -14.43 2.62
N TYR A 249 -19.17 -13.32 2.11
CA TYR A 249 -20.09 -13.29 0.97
C TYR A 249 -19.55 -12.44 -0.18
N HIS A 250 -19.84 -12.85 -1.41
CA HIS A 250 -19.51 -12.07 -2.60
C HIS A 250 -20.59 -12.10 -3.67
N LYS A 251 -20.55 -11.11 -4.56
CA LYS A 251 -21.19 -11.11 -5.88
C LYS A 251 -20.14 -10.75 -6.93
N TYR A 252 -20.21 -11.36 -8.10
CA TYR A 252 -19.26 -11.04 -9.17
C TYR A 252 -19.91 -11.06 -10.55
N LYS A 253 -19.59 -10.04 -11.33
CA LYS A 253 -19.92 -9.94 -12.75
C LYS A 253 -18.68 -9.45 -13.52
N ALA A 254 -18.30 -10.17 -14.56
CA ALA A 254 -17.17 -9.77 -15.39
C ALA A 254 -17.55 -8.58 -16.29
N GLY A 255 -16.56 -7.75 -16.61
CA GLY A 255 -16.68 -6.75 -17.67
C GLY A 255 -16.87 -7.40 -19.04
N GLU A 256 -17.36 -6.62 -20.01
CA GLU A 256 -17.77 -7.16 -21.31
C GLU A 256 -16.61 -7.70 -22.16
N GLN A 257 -15.46 -7.02 -22.12
CA GLN A 257 -14.29 -7.38 -22.93
C GLN A 257 -13.03 -7.39 -22.06
N PHE A 258 -12.28 -8.48 -22.13
CA PHE A 258 -11.02 -8.63 -21.41
C PHE A 258 -9.91 -7.92 -22.14
N TYR A 259 -9.16 -7.08 -21.44
CA TYR A 259 -7.99 -6.40 -21.97
C TYR A 259 -6.73 -7.16 -21.58
N GLU A 260 -5.88 -7.48 -22.56
CA GLU A 260 -4.56 -8.07 -22.36
C GLU A 260 -3.62 -7.68 -23.51
N ASN A 261 -2.35 -7.43 -23.21
CA ASN A 261 -1.32 -7.15 -24.21
C ASN A 261 -1.64 -6.03 -25.22
N GLY A 262 -2.44 -5.02 -24.81
CA GLY A 262 -2.81 -3.89 -25.68
C GLY A 262 -4.09 -4.09 -26.51
N GLU A 263 -4.75 -5.24 -26.38
CA GLU A 263 -5.93 -5.59 -27.19
C GLU A 263 -7.09 -6.11 -26.32
N TYR A 264 -8.30 -6.03 -26.86
CA TYR A 264 -9.49 -6.63 -26.25
C TYR A 264 -9.75 -8.03 -26.82
N THR A 265 -9.96 -9.01 -25.95
CA THR A 265 -10.16 -10.42 -26.29
C THR A 265 -11.51 -10.94 -25.77
N SER A 266 -11.86 -12.16 -26.16
CA SER A 266 -13.06 -12.86 -25.68
C SER A 266 -12.81 -13.67 -24.40
N ARG A 267 -11.63 -13.56 -23.80
CA ARG A 267 -11.34 -14.17 -22.50
C ARG A 267 -12.33 -13.61 -21.48
N LYS A 268 -12.81 -14.44 -20.54
CA LYS A 268 -13.72 -13.96 -19.50
C LYS A 268 -12.90 -13.62 -18.26
N ASP A 269 -13.11 -12.42 -17.72
CA ASP A 269 -12.43 -12.00 -16.51
C ASP A 269 -12.94 -12.74 -15.28
N ILE A 270 -12.06 -12.94 -14.31
CA ILE A 270 -12.36 -13.58 -13.03
C ILE A 270 -11.77 -12.75 -11.90
N PHE A 271 -12.47 -12.73 -10.78
CA PHE A 271 -11.99 -12.11 -9.56
C PHE A 271 -10.94 -12.95 -8.83
N ASN A 272 -10.36 -12.39 -7.79
CA ASN A 272 -9.52 -13.11 -6.85
C ASN A 272 -9.86 -12.75 -5.39
N ILE A 273 -9.91 -13.76 -4.53
CA ILE A 273 -10.03 -13.63 -3.07
C ILE A 273 -8.98 -14.56 -2.47
N TYR A 274 -8.05 -14.00 -1.70
CA TYR A 274 -7.05 -14.81 -1.01
C TYR A 274 -6.58 -14.18 0.29
N ALA A 275 -6.07 -15.02 1.17
CA ALA A 275 -5.36 -14.60 2.37
C ALA A 275 -4.05 -15.37 2.52
N ILE A 276 -3.04 -14.69 3.03
CA ILE A 276 -1.68 -15.19 3.17
C ILE A 276 -1.26 -15.12 4.62
N PHE A 277 -0.58 -16.16 5.08
CA PHE A 277 0.06 -16.19 6.38
C PHE A 277 1.53 -16.56 6.19
N TYR A 278 2.44 -15.74 6.69
CA TYR A 278 3.87 -15.85 6.36
C TYR A 278 4.79 -15.37 7.48
N ASP A 279 6.04 -15.83 7.44
CA ASP A 279 7.14 -15.32 8.28
C ASP A 279 7.41 -13.84 7.97
N GLY A 280 7.00 -12.96 8.87
CA GLY A 280 7.18 -11.52 8.77
C GLY A 280 8.58 -11.05 9.16
N VAL A 281 9.43 -11.94 9.68
CA VAL A 281 10.82 -11.64 10.05
C VAL A 281 11.75 -12.73 9.53
N LYS A 282 12.86 -12.33 8.93
CA LYS A 282 13.96 -13.21 8.51
C LYS A 282 15.18 -12.92 9.35
N TYR A 283 15.76 -13.94 9.96
CA TYR A 283 17.00 -13.83 10.73
C TYR A 283 18.21 -14.21 9.88
N ASP A 284 19.27 -13.40 9.98
CA ASP A 284 20.57 -13.77 9.43
C ASP A 284 21.36 -14.71 10.36
N SER A 285 22.55 -15.14 9.94
CA SER A 285 23.41 -16.03 10.73
C SER A 285 23.92 -15.41 12.05
N ALA A 286 23.86 -14.08 12.18
CA ALA A 286 24.22 -13.36 13.40
C ALA A 286 23.01 -13.17 14.34
N GLY A 287 21.82 -13.62 13.94
CA GLY A 287 20.58 -13.47 14.71
C GLY A 287 19.94 -12.09 14.55
N LYS A 288 20.37 -11.27 13.58
CA LYS A 288 19.71 -10.00 13.28
C LYS A 288 18.44 -10.26 12.47
N GLY A 289 17.30 -9.85 13.03
CA GLY A 289 16.00 -9.90 12.36
C GLY A 289 15.88 -8.78 11.33
N THR A 290 15.36 -9.11 10.15
CA THR A 290 14.97 -8.17 9.11
C THR A 290 13.51 -8.39 8.78
N ASP A 291 12.73 -7.32 8.73
CA ASP A 291 11.32 -7.37 8.37
C ASP A 291 11.13 -7.88 6.94
N VAL A 292 10.13 -8.73 6.74
CA VAL A 292 9.70 -9.26 5.45
C VAL A 292 8.34 -8.68 5.13
N THR A 293 8.18 -8.20 3.90
CA THR A 293 6.91 -7.77 3.34
C THR A 293 6.71 -8.49 2.01
N LEU A 294 5.54 -9.10 1.80
CA LEU A 294 5.16 -9.66 0.50
C LEU A 294 4.38 -8.61 -0.29
N ASP A 295 4.34 -8.73 -1.61
CA ASP A 295 3.74 -7.73 -2.47
C ASP A 295 2.95 -8.33 -3.64
N GLY A 296 2.50 -7.47 -4.55
CA GLY A 296 1.69 -7.81 -5.72
C GLY A 296 2.35 -8.78 -6.70
N ASN A 297 3.63 -9.10 -6.55
CA ASN A 297 4.28 -10.15 -7.35
C ASN A 297 3.82 -11.56 -6.97
N LEU A 298 3.25 -11.75 -5.78
CA LEU A 298 2.95 -13.08 -5.23
C LEU A 298 2.03 -13.92 -6.16
N PRO A 299 0.92 -13.41 -6.72
CA PRO A 299 0.12 -14.16 -7.70
C PRO A 299 0.90 -14.58 -8.96
N ASN A 300 1.81 -13.74 -9.45
CA ASN A 300 2.64 -14.02 -10.64
C ASN A 300 3.66 -15.14 -10.39
N GLN A 301 4.02 -15.35 -9.13
CA GLN A 301 4.90 -16.42 -8.68
C GLN A 301 4.12 -17.66 -8.21
N ASN A 302 2.86 -17.82 -8.64
CA ASN A 302 1.98 -18.90 -8.20
C ASN A 302 1.87 -18.98 -6.67
N TYR A 303 1.89 -17.83 -6.01
CA TYR A 303 1.86 -17.68 -4.56
C TYR A 303 3.05 -18.32 -3.83
N GLU A 304 4.14 -18.61 -4.52
CA GLU A 304 5.36 -19.15 -3.92
C GLU A 304 6.26 -18.02 -3.40
N HIS A 305 6.66 -18.11 -2.13
CA HIS A 305 7.73 -17.29 -1.57
C HIS A 305 8.34 -18.00 -0.37
N SER A 306 9.65 -17.83 -0.13
CA SER A 306 10.37 -18.55 0.92
C SER A 306 9.84 -18.28 2.34
N SER A 307 9.10 -17.20 2.52
CA SER A 307 8.48 -16.83 3.80
C SER A 307 7.07 -17.39 3.99
N MET A 308 6.38 -17.85 2.94
CA MET A 308 5.01 -18.35 3.03
C MET A 308 4.88 -19.52 4.01
N VAL A 309 3.79 -19.53 4.78
CA VAL A 309 3.44 -20.58 5.75
C VAL A 309 2.10 -21.21 5.39
N ALA A 310 1.11 -20.41 5.01
CA ALA A 310 -0.18 -20.89 4.53
C ALA A 310 -0.85 -19.92 3.56
N LEU A 311 -1.72 -20.47 2.70
CA LEU A 311 -2.50 -19.74 1.71
C LEU A 311 -3.96 -20.20 1.78
N ALA A 312 -4.88 -19.26 1.96
CA ALA A 312 -6.29 -19.45 1.66
C ALA A 312 -6.54 -18.79 0.30
N LEU A 313 -6.88 -19.57 -0.74
CA LEU A 313 -7.12 -19.06 -2.09
C LEU A 313 -8.49 -19.55 -2.59
N VAL A 314 -9.31 -18.64 -3.10
CA VAL A 314 -10.62 -19.00 -3.65
C VAL A 314 -10.47 -20.02 -4.77
N SER A 315 -11.27 -21.07 -4.71
CA SER A 315 -11.36 -22.07 -5.78
C SER A 315 -12.46 -21.71 -6.77
N ASN A 316 -12.17 -21.88 -8.06
CA ASN A 316 -13.12 -21.68 -9.17
C ASN A 316 -13.85 -20.31 -9.14
N PRO A 317 -13.13 -19.17 -9.15
CA PRO A 317 -13.75 -17.86 -9.25
C PRO A 317 -14.52 -17.75 -10.58
N GLN A 318 -15.80 -17.42 -10.48
CA GLN A 318 -16.73 -17.30 -11.62
C GLN A 318 -17.85 -16.32 -11.28
N GLU A 319 -18.59 -15.89 -12.28
CA GLU A 319 -19.76 -15.04 -12.06
C GLU A 319 -20.77 -15.68 -11.12
N THR A 320 -21.41 -14.83 -10.32
CA THR A 320 -22.55 -15.24 -9.51
C THR A 320 -23.80 -15.34 -10.39
N GLU A 321 -24.63 -16.34 -10.11
CA GLU A 321 -25.90 -16.50 -10.80
C GLU A 321 -26.94 -15.54 -10.23
N GLY A 322 -27.53 -14.71 -11.10
CA GLY A 322 -28.51 -13.71 -10.68
C GLY A 322 -27.90 -12.63 -9.77
N ASP A 323 -28.70 -12.18 -8.81
CA ASP A 323 -28.33 -11.10 -7.88
C ASP A 323 -28.25 -11.60 -6.42
N GLU A 324 -27.88 -12.87 -6.24
CA GLU A 324 -27.78 -13.51 -4.93
C GLU A 324 -26.35 -13.44 -4.38
N TRP A 325 -26.22 -13.19 -3.08
CA TRP A 325 -24.92 -13.22 -2.39
C TRP A 325 -24.44 -14.65 -2.20
N LYS A 326 -23.26 -14.97 -2.74
CA LYS A 326 -22.65 -16.29 -2.65
C LYS A 326 -21.68 -16.37 -1.48
N PHE A 327 -21.94 -17.29 -0.56
CA PHE A 327 -21.02 -17.61 0.53
C PHE A 327 -19.72 -18.25 0.01
N PHE A 328 -18.59 -17.84 0.55
CA PHE A 328 -17.30 -18.50 0.38
C PHE A 328 -16.74 -18.92 1.72
N ASP A 329 -16.02 -20.04 1.71
CA ASP A 329 -15.36 -20.60 2.87
C ASP A 329 -14.06 -21.27 2.43
N ILE A 330 -12.94 -20.61 2.72
CA ILE A 330 -11.64 -20.91 2.14
C ILE A 330 -10.70 -21.36 3.27
N PRO A 331 -10.32 -22.65 3.33
CA PRO A 331 -9.34 -23.12 4.31
C PRO A 331 -7.94 -22.60 4.00
N PHE A 332 -7.15 -22.35 5.05
CA PHE A 332 -5.71 -22.12 4.90
C PHE A 332 -4.97 -23.44 4.62
N ASP A 333 -4.30 -23.53 3.48
CA ASP A 333 -3.47 -24.68 3.10
C ASP A 333 -2.04 -24.52 3.63
N TYR A 334 -1.80 -25.14 4.79
CA TYR A 334 -0.47 -25.28 5.39
C TYR A 334 0.38 -26.37 4.71
N GLN A 335 -0.26 -27.36 4.10
CA GLN A 335 0.44 -28.48 3.47
C GLN A 335 1.22 -28.03 2.24
N ARG A 336 0.69 -27.01 1.53
CA ARG A 336 1.35 -26.38 0.38
C ARG A 336 2.81 -26.01 0.66
N TYR A 337 3.10 -25.42 1.81
CA TYR A 337 4.45 -24.93 2.14
C TYR A 337 5.19 -25.84 3.13
N GLY A 338 4.48 -26.72 3.83
CA GLY A 338 5.07 -27.71 4.75
C GLY A 338 5.83 -27.10 5.94
N LYS A 339 5.59 -25.82 6.24
CA LYS A 339 6.23 -25.11 7.35
C LYS A 339 5.49 -25.33 8.67
N LYS A 340 6.25 -25.41 9.75
CA LYS A 340 5.72 -25.40 11.11
C LYS A 340 5.74 -23.97 11.65
N ILE A 341 4.69 -23.61 12.38
CA ILE A 341 4.65 -22.36 13.13
C ILE A 341 5.49 -22.53 14.39
N ASP A 342 6.33 -21.55 14.65
CA ASP A 342 7.02 -21.37 15.92
C ASP A 342 6.15 -20.51 16.84
N GLU A 343 5.55 -21.14 17.85
CA GLU A 343 4.63 -20.50 18.81
C GLU A 343 5.27 -19.33 19.57
N ALA A 344 6.57 -19.41 19.87
CA ALA A 344 7.27 -18.34 20.59
C ALA A 344 7.47 -17.11 19.69
N ARG A 345 7.65 -17.31 18.39
CA ARG A 345 7.74 -16.23 17.40
C ARG A 345 6.35 -15.69 17.04
N LEU A 346 5.33 -16.56 17.01
CA LEU A 346 3.93 -16.16 16.81
C LEU A 346 3.45 -15.23 17.93
N ALA A 347 3.71 -15.58 19.19
CA ALA A 347 3.38 -14.74 20.33
C ALA A 347 4.10 -13.38 20.35
N LYS A 348 5.21 -13.25 19.60
CA LYS A 348 5.97 -12.00 19.43
C LYS A 348 5.50 -11.17 18.22
N GLY A 349 4.52 -11.63 17.45
CA GLY A 349 4.03 -10.94 16.25
C GLY A 349 4.98 -11.02 15.06
N GLU A 350 5.83 -12.04 15.01
CA GLU A 350 6.80 -12.21 13.91
C GLU A 350 6.20 -12.86 12.65
N TYR A 351 4.92 -13.21 12.68
CA TYR A 351 4.15 -13.66 11.52
C TYR A 351 3.19 -12.57 11.09
N LYS A 352 2.95 -12.48 9.78
CA LYS A 352 2.02 -11.51 9.20
C LYS A 352 0.88 -12.20 8.49
N ILE A 353 -0.32 -11.62 8.61
CA ILE A 353 -1.52 -11.99 7.86
C ILE A 353 -1.84 -10.90 6.85
N GLY A 354 -2.17 -11.29 5.63
CA GLY A 354 -2.77 -10.41 4.63
C GLY A 354 -4.07 -11.02 4.11
N ILE A 355 -5.09 -10.20 3.88
CA ILE A 355 -6.31 -10.55 3.14
C ILE A 355 -6.34 -9.63 1.93
N ILE A 356 -6.58 -10.19 0.75
CA ILE A 356 -6.58 -9.47 -0.52
C ILE A 356 -7.82 -9.84 -1.33
N PHE A 357 -8.47 -8.81 -1.83
CA PHE A 357 -9.59 -8.89 -2.76
C PHE A 357 -9.25 -8.13 -4.04
N ALA A 358 -9.59 -8.68 -5.20
CA ALA A 358 -9.37 -8.03 -6.50
C ALA A 358 -10.50 -8.36 -7.49
N SER A 359 -11.03 -7.34 -8.16
CA SER A 359 -12.07 -7.47 -9.20
C SER A 359 -11.57 -8.17 -10.47
N SER A 360 -10.29 -8.04 -10.80
CA SER A 360 -9.61 -8.78 -11.87
C SER A 360 -8.38 -9.49 -11.30
N LYS A 361 -8.32 -10.81 -11.45
CA LYS A 361 -7.26 -11.66 -10.90
C LYS A 361 -5.87 -11.26 -11.39
N ASP A 362 -5.77 -10.94 -12.67
CA ASP A 362 -4.51 -10.58 -13.34
C ASP A 362 -4.37 -9.05 -13.47
N GLY A 363 -5.20 -8.28 -12.74
CA GLY A 363 -5.24 -6.83 -12.83
C GLY A 363 -3.97 -6.13 -12.38
N ALA A 364 -3.15 -6.80 -11.56
CA ALA A 364 -1.85 -6.32 -11.11
C ALA A 364 -0.82 -6.25 -12.26
N THR A 365 -0.99 -7.08 -13.30
CA THR A 365 -0.24 -7.04 -14.56
C THR A 365 -1.01 -6.32 -15.67
N PHE A 366 -2.04 -5.55 -15.29
CA PHE A 366 -2.90 -4.79 -16.19
C PHE A 366 -3.66 -5.65 -17.20
N GLU A 367 -4.01 -6.88 -16.81
CA GLU A 367 -4.88 -7.78 -17.57
C GLU A 367 -6.22 -7.96 -16.85
N GLY A 368 -7.33 -7.72 -17.54
CA GLY A 368 -8.65 -7.74 -16.94
C GLY A 368 -9.69 -7.04 -17.79
N ALA A 369 -10.97 -7.17 -17.46
CA ALA A 369 -12.03 -6.48 -18.17
C ALA A 369 -12.47 -5.23 -17.41
N PRO A 370 -12.36 -4.02 -17.98
CA PRO A 370 -13.00 -2.84 -17.43
C PRO A 370 -14.51 -3.09 -17.19
N GLY A 371 -15.00 -2.69 -16.02
CA GLY A 371 -16.36 -2.97 -15.54
C GLY A 371 -16.52 -4.29 -14.78
N SER A 372 -15.50 -5.16 -14.72
CA SER A 372 -15.50 -6.31 -13.81
C SER A 372 -15.74 -5.84 -12.39
N THR A 373 -16.82 -6.30 -11.77
CA THR A 373 -17.30 -5.83 -10.48
C THR A 373 -17.40 -6.98 -9.50
N LEU A 374 -16.65 -6.88 -8.40
CA LEU A 374 -16.68 -7.76 -7.25
C LEU A 374 -17.25 -7.00 -6.05
N LEU A 375 -18.36 -7.47 -5.49
CA LEU A 375 -18.90 -7.00 -4.22
C LEU A 375 -18.52 -7.98 -3.12
N ILE A 376 -18.11 -7.49 -1.95
CA ILE A 376 -17.73 -8.34 -0.81
C ILE A 376 -18.36 -7.80 0.45
N ASP A 377 -18.84 -8.70 1.29
CA ASP A 377 -19.45 -8.35 2.56
C ASP A 377 -19.30 -9.46 3.62
N GLU A 378 -19.44 -9.08 4.88
CA GLU A 378 -19.50 -9.96 6.06
C GLU A 378 -18.37 -10.99 6.10
N VAL A 379 -17.12 -10.51 6.05
CA VAL A 379 -15.92 -11.37 6.01
C VAL A 379 -15.47 -11.70 7.42
N GLU A 380 -15.09 -12.96 7.66
CA GLU A 380 -14.51 -13.41 8.92
C GLU A 380 -13.22 -14.21 8.70
N LEU A 381 -12.19 -13.89 9.50
CA LEU A 381 -10.96 -14.64 9.63
C LEU A 381 -11.03 -15.53 10.87
N ILE A 382 -11.28 -16.81 10.68
CA ILE A 382 -11.35 -17.80 11.76
C ILE A 382 -9.93 -18.27 12.10
N TYR A 383 -9.59 -18.37 13.38
CA TYR A 383 -8.26 -18.75 13.88
C TYR A 383 -8.36 -19.71 15.09
N GLU A 384 -7.23 -20.33 15.49
CA GLU A 384 -7.13 -21.23 16.66
C GLU A 384 -7.19 -20.53 18.02
#